data_AF-A0A537JK05-F1
#
_entry.id   AF-A0A537JK05-F1
#
_cell.length_a   1.000
_cell.length_b   1.000
_cell.length_c   1.000
_cell.angle_alpha   90.00
_cell.angle_beta   90.00
_cell.angle_gamma   90.00
#
_symmetry.space_group_name_H-M   'P 1'
#
loop_
_entity.id
_entity.type
_entity.pdbx_description
1 polymer ?
#
loop_
_entity_poly.entity_id
_entity_poly.type
_entity_poly.pdbx_seq_one_letter_code
_entity_poly.pdbx_strand_id
1 'polypeptide(L)'
;MSRPRSAGSTVIVLIASYLEPEHVERIAGIGGVRVIYEPALLPRPRYTADHTGKALTRSPEEERRWCAHLAEATVMFDFDHTHLYDLPDCAPNVR
;
A
#
# COMPACT_ATOMS: atom_id res chain seq x y z
N MET A 1 -15.61 -21.56 10.25
CA MET A 1 -16.43 -21.50 9.02
C MET A 1 -15.84 -20.44 8.11
N SER A 2 -14.99 -20.82 7.14
CA SER A 2 -14.47 -19.88 6.14
C SER A 2 -15.58 -19.55 5.16
N ARG A 3 -15.97 -18.27 5.07
CA ARG A 3 -16.86 -17.80 4.01
C ARG A 3 -16.19 -18.04 2.64
N PRO A 4 -16.92 -18.53 1.63
CA PRO A 4 -16.39 -18.61 0.27
C PRO A 4 -16.08 -17.19 -0.22
N ARG A 5 -14.87 -16.96 -0.75
CA ARG A 5 -14.56 -15.74 -1.51
C ARG A 5 -15.52 -15.71 -2.71
N SER A 6 -16.40 -14.71 -2.75
CA SER A 6 -17.26 -14.49 -3.91
C SER A 6 -16.36 -14.23 -5.12
N ALA A 7 -16.60 -14.95 -6.21
CA ALA A 7 -16.13 -14.54 -7.52
C ALA A 7 -16.79 -13.19 -7.84
N GLY A 8 -16.08 -12.08 -7.64
CA GLY A 8 -16.60 -10.75 -8.02
C GLY A 8 -15.96 -9.52 -7.35
N SER A 9 -15.25 -9.63 -6.22
CA SER A 9 -14.65 -8.45 -5.58
C SER A 9 -13.16 -8.32 -5.91
N THR A 10 -12.80 -7.26 -6.63
CA THR A 10 -11.41 -6.85 -6.85
C THR A 10 -10.72 -6.62 -5.51
N VAL A 11 -9.56 -7.25 -5.30
CA VAL A 11 -8.68 -7.00 -4.15
C VAL A 11 -7.86 -5.76 -4.45
N ILE A 12 -7.90 -4.79 -3.55
CA ILE A 12 -7.15 -3.54 -3.66
C ILE A 12 -5.91 -3.68 -2.77
N VAL A 13 -4.74 -3.76 -3.40
CA VAL A 13 -3.45 -3.92 -2.73
C VAL A 13 -2.73 -2.58 -2.73
N LEU A 14 -2.52 -1.99 -1.55
CA LEU A 14 -1.60 -0.86 -1.39
C LEU A 14 -0.20 -1.38 -1.07
N ILE A 15 0.79 -0.91 -1.82
CA ILE A 15 2.20 -1.20 -1.55
C ILE A 15 2.75 -0.06 -0.68
N ALA A 16 2.97 -0.35 0.61
CA ALA A 16 3.24 0.66 1.64
C ALA A 16 4.72 1.01 1.86
N SER A 17 5.62 0.30 1.17
CA SER A 17 7.05 0.58 1.14
C SER A 17 7.59 0.45 -0.28
N TYR A 18 8.80 0.94 -0.54
CA TYR A 18 9.39 0.79 -1.86
C TYR A 18 9.49 -0.69 -2.23
N LEU A 19 9.03 -1.02 -3.43
CA LEU A 19 9.14 -2.34 -4.03
C LEU A 19 9.66 -2.20 -5.46
N GLU A 20 10.58 -3.07 -5.84
CA GLU A 20 11.15 -3.09 -7.17
C GLU A 20 10.04 -3.24 -8.24
N PRO A 21 10.06 -2.43 -9.33
CA PRO A 21 8.97 -2.36 -10.30
C PRO A 21 8.54 -3.71 -10.87
N GLU A 22 9.47 -4.64 -11.11
CA GLU A 22 9.19 -5.97 -11.62
C GLU A 22 8.28 -6.80 -10.68
N HIS A 23 8.37 -6.57 -9.38
CA HIS A 23 7.51 -7.24 -8.39
C HIS A 23 6.13 -6.58 -8.34
N VAL A 24 6.07 -5.25 -8.47
CA VAL A 24 4.81 -4.50 -8.59
C VAL A 24 4.02 -4.95 -9.82
N GLU A 25 4.68 -5.04 -10.97
CA GLU A 25 4.10 -5.51 -12.24
C GLU A 25 3.59 -6.95 -12.12
N ARG A 26 4.34 -7.82 -11.45
CA ARG A 26 3.93 -9.21 -11.21
C ARG A 26 2.65 -9.29 -10.39
N ILE A 27 2.49 -8.44 -9.37
CA ILE A 27 1.27 -8.37 -8.54
C ILE A 27 0.11 -7.80 -9.37
N ALA A 28 0.36 -6.74 -10.15
CA ALA A 28 -0.64 -6.11 -11.01
C ALA A 28 -1.14 -7.04 -12.12
N GLY A 29 -0.33 -8.01 -12.55
CA GLY A 29 -0.72 -9.04 -13.52
C GLY A 29 -1.68 -10.11 -12.97
N ILE A 30 -1.97 -10.11 -11.66
CA ILE A 30 -2.88 -11.08 -11.05
C ILE A 30 -4.33 -10.67 -11.31
N GLY A 31 -5.11 -11.57 -11.93
CA GLY A 31 -6.54 -11.34 -12.17
C GLY A 31 -7.32 -11.04 -10.89
N GLY A 32 -8.11 -9.97 -10.90
CA GLY A 32 -8.89 -9.53 -9.75
C GLY A 32 -8.09 -8.74 -8.70
N VAL A 33 -6.85 -8.34 -9.00
CA VAL A 33 -6.05 -7.43 -8.16
C VAL A 33 -5.97 -6.06 -8.82
N ARG A 34 -6.18 -5.01 -8.02
CA ARG A 34 -5.82 -3.62 -8.37
C ARG A 34 -4.72 -3.16 -7.43
N VAL A 35 -3.57 -2.81 -7.99
CA VAL A 35 -2.42 -2.31 -7.23
C VAL A 35 -2.46 -0.80 -7.14
N ILE A 36 -2.31 -0.27 -5.92
CA ILE A 36 -2.01 1.13 -5.65
C ILE A 36 -0.52 1.20 -5.31
N TYR A 37 0.26 1.86 -6.16
CA TYR A 37 1.69 2.09 -5.95
C TYR A 37 2.07 3.50 -6.38
N GLU A 38 2.35 4.37 -5.40
CA GLU A 38 2.81 5.73 -5.62
C GLU A 38 4.20 5.95 -4.98
N PRO A 39 5.29 5.56 -5.64
CA PRO A 39 6.64 5.63 -5.06
C PRO A 39 7.10 7.04 -4.71
N ALA A 40 6.48 8.07 -5.31
CA ALA A 40 6.74 9.47 -4.95
C ALA A 40 6.24 9.83 -3.53
N LEU A 41 5.28 9.07 -2.99
CA LEU A 41 4.74 9.23 -1.64
C LEU A 41 5.41 8.30 -0.61
N LEU A 42 6.47 7.59 -0.99
CA LEU A 42 7.16 6.61 -0.15
C LEU A 42 8.57 7.09 0.23
N PRO A 43 9.14 6.57 1.33
CA PRO A 43 10.57 6.69 1.59
C PRO A 43 11.40 6.21 0.39
N ARG A 44 12.40 6.98 -0.04
CA ARG A 44 13.27 6.58 -1.15
C ARG A 44 14.25 5.50 -0.69
N PRO A 45 14.38 4.36 -1.41
CA PRO A 45 15.31 3.30 -1.03
C PRO A 45 16.76 3.79 -1.10
N ARG A 46 17.62 3.28 -0.21
CA ARG A 46 19.07 3.54 -0.20
C ARG A 46 19.86 2.46 -0.94
N TYR A 47 19.29 1.26 -1.01
CA TYR A 47 19.82 0.07 -1.68
C TYR A 47 18.65 -0.85 -2.06
N THR A 48 18.89 -1.88 -2.87
CA THR A 48 17.88 -2.88 -3.27
C THR A 48 17.27 -3.56 -2.04
N ALA A 49 15.95 -3.78 -2.04
CA ALA A 49 15.17 -4.32 -0.93
C ALA A 49 15.16 -3.44 0.34
N ASP A 50 15.44 -2.14 0.24
CA ASP A 50 15.30 -1.19 1.35
C ASP A 50 13.85 -0.71 1.51
N HIS A 51 13.12 -1.36 2.39
CA HIS A 51 11.72 -1.03 2.71
C HIS A 51 11.57 0.18 3.66
N THR A 52 12.65 0.61 4.33
CA THR A 52 12.62 1.77 5.24
C THR A 52 12.99 3.07 4.53
N GLY A 53 13.99 3.03 3.66
CA GLY A 53 14.42 4.16 2.85
C GLY A 53 15.00 5.35 3.65
N LYS A 54 15.04 6.52 2.99
CA LYS A 54 15.37 7.82 3.59
C LYS A 54 14.13 8.45 4.24
N ALA A 55 14.35 9.38 5.17
CA ALA A 55 13.28 10.17 5.75
C ALA A 55 12.36 10.76 4.67
N LEU A 56 11.05 10.60 4.88
CA LEU A 56 10.00 11.08 4.00
C LEU A 56 9.36 12.32 4.62
N THR A 57 9.17 13.35 3.81
CA THR A 57 8.33 14.50 4.16
C THR A 57 7.29 14.65 3.06
N ARG A 58 6.02 14.46 3.41
CA ARG A 58 4.89 14.76 2.52
C ARG A 58 4.40 16.18 2.78
N SER A 59 4.06 16.89 1.72
CA SER A 59 3.22 18.09 1.83
C SER A 59 1.82 17.71 2.33
N PRO A 60 1.02 18.66 2.83
CA PRO A 60 -0.35 18.37 3.28
C PRO A 60 -1.24 17.75 2.19
N GLU A 61 -0.99 18.04 0.92
CA GLU A 61 -1.73 17.46 -0.20
C GLU A 61 -1.31 16.02 -0.50
N GLU A 62 0.00 15.76 -0.48
CA GLU A 62 0.55 14.40 -0.59
C GLU A 62 0.09 13.51 0.55
N GLU A 63 0.01 14.06 1.77
CA GLU A 63 -0.47 13.33 2.94
C GLU A 63 -1.96 12.98 2.81
N ARG A 64 -2.81 13.92 2.35
CA ARG A 64 -4.22 13.61 2.06
C ARG A 64 -4.37 12.52 1.00
N ARG A 65 -3.54 12.54 -0.04
CA ARG A 65 -3.53 11.48 -1.06
C ARG A 65 -3.11 10.14 -0.45
N TRP A 66 -2.10 10.14 0.41
CA TRP A 66 -1.67 8.95 1.13
C TRP A 66 -2.77 8.36 2.01
N CYS A 67 -3.43 9.17 2.85
CA CYS A 67 -4.54 8.71 3.67
C CYS A 67 -5.72 8.19 2.82
N ALA A 68 -5.97 8.77 1.65
CA ALA A 68 -7.00 8.26 0.74
C ALA A 68 -6.67 6.85 0.22
N HIS A 69 -5.39 6.58 -0.09
CA HIS A 69 -4.92 5.24 -0.47
C HIS A 69 -5.06 4.23 0.66
N LEU A 70 -4.68 4.61 1.89
CA LEU A 70 -4.86 3.78 3.08
C LEU A 70 -6.34 3.42 3.26
N ALA A 71 -7.24 4.40 3.15
CA ALA A 71 -8.67 4.20 3.33
C ALA A 71 -9.30 3.29 2.26
N GLU A 72 -8.76 3.31 1.04
CA GLU A 72 -9.23 2.49 -0.08
C GLU A 72 -8.69 1.05 -0.05
N ALA A 73 -7.53 0.82 0.57
CA ALA A 73 -6.85 -0.46 0.56
C ALA A 73 -7.63 -1.56 1.30
N THR A 74 -7.63 -2.77 0.72
CA THR A 74 -8.17 -3.99 1.36
C THR A 74 -7.07 -4.95 1.79
N VAL A 75 -5.90 -4.82 1.19
CA VAL A 75 -4.67 -5.53 1.51
C VAL A 75 -3.55 -4.50 1.48
N MET A 76 -2.62 -4.60 2.43
CA MET A 76 -1.42 -3.79 2.48
C MET A 76 -0.21 -4.70 2.39
N PHE A 77 0.70 -4.38 1.46
CA PHE A 77 2.03 -4.98 1.42
C PHE A 77 2.98 -4.12 2.24
N ASP A 78 3.61 -4.73 3.25
CA ASP A 78 4.37 -4.06 4.30
C ASP A 78 3.50 -3.13 5.18
N PHE A 79 4.12 -2.31 6.02
CA PHE A 79 3.45 -1.42 6.96
C PHE A 79 3.68 0.05 6.63
N ASP A 80 2.66 0.87 6.86
CA ASP A 80 2.88 2.32 6.95
C ASP A 80 3.52 2.68 8.30
N HIS A 81 4.77 3.14 8.25
CA HIS A 81 5.51 3.60 9.42
C HIS A 81 5.14 5.03 9.86
N THR A 82 4.33 5.76 9.10
CA THR A 82 3.90 7.13 9.40
C THR A 82 2.61 7.18 10.23
N HIS A 83 1.76 6.16 10.14
CA HIS A 83 0.50 6.01 10.88
C HIS A 83 0.50 4.82 11.86
N LEU A 84 1.62 4.50 12.51
CA LEU A 84 1.74 3.26 13.32
C LEU A 84 0.68 3.10 14.43
N TYR A 85 0.20 4.22 14.99
CA TYR A 85 -0.71 4.20 16.14
C TYR A 85 -2.19 4.33 15.76
N ASP A 86 -2.47 4.86 14.56
CA ASP A 86 -3.81 5.12 14.01
C ASP A 86 -4.07 4.35 12.70
N LEU A 87 -3.16 3.44 12.32
CA LEU A 87 -3.29 2.63 11.11
C LEU A 87 -4.66 1.93 10.97
N PRO A 88 -5.25 1.33 12.02
CA PRO A 88 -6.59 0.73 11.89
C PRO A 88 -7.68 1.75 11.54
N ASP A 89 -7.53 3.01 11.96
CA ASP A 89 -8.48 4.08 11.66
C ASP A 89 -8.24 4.64 10.24
N CYS A 90 -6.99 4.74 9.81
CA CYS A 90 -6.61 5.19 8.47
C CYS A 90 -6.89 4.14 7.38
N ALA A 91 -6.74 2.85 7.69
CA ALA A 91 -6.89 1.72 6.77
C ALA A 91 -7.99 0.75 7.23
N PRO A 92 -9.24 1.21 7.40
CA PRO A 92 -10.32 0.44 8.04
C PRO A 92 -10.77 -0.80 7.24
N ASN A 93 -10.37 -0.88 5.98
CA ASN A 93 -10.75 -1.94 5.04
C ASN A 93 -9.70 -3.05 4.91
N VAL A 94 -8.50 -2.87 5.48
CA VAL A 94 -7.44 -3.89 5.46
C VAL A 94 -7.83 -5.08 6.36
N ARG A 95 -7.64 -6.31 5.87
CA ARG A 95 -8.08 -7.56 6.52
C ARG A 95 -7.00 -8.65 6.48
#